data_AF-A0A524PH07-F1
#
_entry.id   AF-A0A524PH07-F1
#
_cell.length_a   1.000
_cell.length_b   1.000
_cell.length_c   1.000
_cell.angle_alpha   90.00
_cell.angle_beta   90.00
_cell.angle_gamma   90.00
#
_symmetry.space_group_name_H-M   'P 1'
#
loop_
_entity.id
_entity.type
_entity.pdbx_description
1 polymer ?
#
loop_
_entity_poly.entity_id
_entity_poly.type
_entity_poly.pdbx_seq_one_letter_code
_entity_poly.pdbx_strand_id
1 'polypeptide(L)'
;MTQPPSTAGLHSLARMHGIQTSYFSVQGVRVRAPEDTLKALLGSLGVKANSASDCEESRKESELRLSSRPLEPVIIAWDGLLPPFDARTLGDDSPPGAFTIATEGGTTMRVDSRSIHTEEQGTKHVGSSTIRTHRIDTGIHLPLG
;
A
#
# COMPACT_ATOMS: atom_id res chain seq x y z
N MET A 1 -5.58 -1.44 -32.67
CA MET A 1 -5.57 -2.90 -32.46
C MET A 1 -5.13 -3.15 -31.02
N THR A 2 -6.03 -3.61 -30.14
CA THR A 2 -5.72 -3.79 -28.72
C THR A 2 -5.25 -5.23 -28.49
N GLN A 3 -4.01 -5.42 -28.06
CA GLN A 3 -3.44 -6.75 -27.83
C GLN A 3 -4.03 -7.37 -26.55
N PRO A 4 -4.37 -8.68 -26.54
CA PRO A 4 -4.78 -9.36 -25.30
C PRO A 4 -3.69 -9.21 -24.23
N PRO A 5 -4.06 -9.15 -22.95
CA PRO A 5 -3.08 -8.99 -21.89
C PRO A 5 -2.08 -10.13 -21.92
N SER A 6 -0.80 -9.83 -21.72
CA SER A 6 0.17 -10.88 -21.45
C SER A 6 -0.20 -11.54 -20.12
N THR A 7 -0.21 -12.87 -20.07
CA THR A 7 -0.53 -13.63 -18.85
C THR A 7 0.33 -13.18 -17.67
N ALA A 8 1.62 -12.86 -17.91
CA ALA A 8 2.51 -12.32 -16.89
C ALA A 8 2.06 -10.93 -16.36
N GLY A 9 1.63 -10.03 -17.24
CA GLY A 9 1.16 -8.69 -16.86
C GLY A 9 -0.12 -8.75 -16.03
N LEU A 10 -1.11 -9.55 -16.47
CA LEU A 10 -2.37 -9.75 -15.74
C LEU A 10 -2.13 -10.36 -14.36
N HIS A 11 -1.29 -11.40 -14.26
CA HIS A 11 -0.94 -12.02 -12.99
C HIS A 11 -0.21 -11.06 -12.04
N SER A 12 0.68 -10.21 -12.56
CA SER A 12 1.38 -9.24 -11.72
C SER A 12 0.43 -8.16 -11.20
N LEU A 13 -0.51 -7.69 -12.02
CA LEU A 13 -1.52 -6.73 -11.58
C LEU A 13 -2.44 -7.35 -10.52
N ALA A 14 -2.92 -8.57 -10.75
CA ALA A 14 -3.75 -9.30 -9.79
C ALA A 14 -3.07 -9.40 -8.40
N ARG A 15 -1.79 -9.80 -8.35
CA ARG A 15 -1.03 -9.89 -7.10
C ARG A 15 -0.89 -8.55 -6.38
N MET A 16 -0.69 -7.47 -7.12
CA MET A 16 -0.59 -6.12 -6.55
C MET A 16 -1.88 -5.72 -5.80
N HIS A 17 -3.02 -6.23 -6.25
CA HIS A 17 -4.32 -6.01 -5.60
C HIS A 17 -4.69 -7.10 -4.59
N GLY A 18 -3.74 -7.94 -4.17
CA GLY A 18 -3.98 -9.00 -3.19
C GLY A 18 -4.76 -10.20 -3.73
N ILE A 19 -4.95 -10.30 -5.05
CA ILE A 19 -5.63 -11.44 -5.67
C ILE A 19 -4.65 -12.59 -5.83
N GLN A 20 -4.98 -13.73 -5.22
CA GLN A 20 -4.21 -14.95 -5.34
C GLN A 20 -4.40 -15.57 -6.73
N THR A 21 -3.31 -15.73 -7.48
CA THR A 21 -3.37 -16.28 -8.85
C THR A 21 -3.37 -17.82 -8.93
N SER A 22 -3.13 -18.49 -7.79
CA SER A 22 -3.20 -19.95 -7.66
C SER A 22 -3.29 -20.35 -6.20
N TYR A 23 -4.05 -21.40 -5.89
CA TYR A 23 -4.21 -21.95 -4.54
C TYR A 23 -4.17 -23.48 -4.58
N PHE A 24 -4.13 -24.12 -3.42
CA PHE A 24 -4.34 -25.57 -3.30
C PHE A 24 -5.78 -25.82 -2.89
N SER A 25 -6.50 -26.67 -3.62
CA SER A 25 -7.86 -27.07 -3.26
C SER A 25 -7.85 -27.93 -2.00
N VAL A 26 -9.04 -28.18 -1.45
CA VAL A 26 -9.21 -29.06 -0.27
C VAL A 26 -8.74 -30.50 -0.52
N GLN A 27 -8.61 -30.91 -1.78
CA GLN A 27 -8.02 -32.20 -2.19
C GLN A 27 -6.49 -32.14 -2.35
N GLY A 28 -5.85 -31.01 -1.99
CA GLY A 28 -4.40 -30.81 -2.12
C GLY A 28 -3.93 -30.56 -3.55
N VAL A 29 -4.83 -30.32 -4.50
CA VAL A 29 -4.48 -30.10 -5.91
C VAL A 29 -4.23 -28.61 -6.16
N ARG A 30 -3.14 -28.28 -6.87
CA ARG A 30 -2.86 -26.89 -7.25
C ARG A 30 -3.79 -26.42 -8.35
N VAL A 31 -4.59 -25.40 -8.06
CA VAL A 31 -5.51 -24.73 -8.98
C VAL A 31 -4.91 -23.39 -9.39
N ARG A 32 -4.90 -23.10 -10.69
CA ARG A 32 -4.56 -21.77 -11.23
C ARG A 32 -5.85 -21.02 -11.58
N ALA A 33 -5.91 -19.74 -11.25
CA ALA A 33 -7.04 -18.91 -11.62
C ALA A 33 -7.06 -18.68 -13.15
N PRO A 34 -8.18 -18.92 -13.85
CA PRO A 34 -8.33 -18.54 -15.25
C PRO A 34 -8.21 -17.03 -15.45
N GLU A 35 -7.74 -16.59 -16.62
CA GLU A 35 -7.57 -15.17 -16.91
C GLU A 35 -8.87 -14.38 -16.78
N ASP A 36 -10.00 -14.93 -17.23
CA ASP A 36 -11.30 -14.26 -17.14
C ASP A 36 -11.76 -14.08 -15.68
N THR A 37 -11.43 -15.01 -14.79
CA THR A 37 -11.65 -14.85 -13.35
C THR A 37 -10.79 -13.71 -12.78
N LEU A 38 -9.52 -13.62 -13.18
CA LEU A 38 -8.63 -12.53 -12.74
C LEU A 38 -9.14 -11.17 -13.24
N LYS A 39 -9.57 -11.08 -14.50
CA LYS A 39 -10.17 -9.86 -15.06
C LYS A 39 -11.44 -9.47 -14.33
N ALA A 40 -12.33 -10.43 -14.04
CA ALA A 40 -13.57 -10.15 -13.32
C ALA A 40 -13.32 -9.65 -11.89
N LEU A 41 -12.38 -10.27 -11.16
CA LEU A 41 -11.99 -9.83 -9.81
C LEU A 41 -11.31 -8.47 -9.81
N LEU A 42 -10.43 -8.19 -10.80
CA LEU A 42 -9.85 -6.85 -10.95
C LEU A 42 -10.95 -5.82 -11.25
N GLY A 43 -11.90 -6.16 -12.13
CA GLY A 43 -13.04 -5.32 -12.46
C GLY A 43 -13.93 -5.00 -11.24
N SER A 44 -14.16 -5.97 -10.35
CA SER A 44 -14.93 -5.74 -9.12
C SER A 44 -14.20 -4.84 -8.11
N LEU A 45 -12.87 -4.77 -8.17
CA LEU A 45 -12.05 -3.82 -7.43
C LEU A 45 -11.90 -2.45 -8.14
N GLY A 46 -12.59 -2.26 -9.27
CA GLY A 46 -12.52 -1.04 -10.08
C GLY A 46 -11.25 -0.91 -10.91
N VAL A 47 -10.53 -2.00 -11.15
CA VAL A 47 -9.26 -2.04 -11.90
C VAL A 47 -9.50 -2.53 -13.32
N LYS A 48 -9.03 -1.77 -14.33
CA LYS A 48 -9.16 -2.15 -15.74
C LYS A 48 -8.10 -3.20 -16.12
N ALA A 49 -8.53 -4.27 -16.77
CA ALA A 49 -7.64 -5.37 -17.14
C ALA A 49 -8.06 -6.10 -18.43
N ASN A 50 -8.81 -5.43 -19.32
CA ASN A 50 -9.37 -6.08 -20.51
C ASN A 50 -8.31 -6.28 -21.61
N SER A 51 -7.19 -5.55 -21.53
CA SER A 51 -6.12 -5.55 -22.52
C SER A 51 -4.74 -5.45 -21.89
N ALA A 52 -3.69 -5.66 -22.70
CA ALA A 52 -2.32 -5.44 -22.25
C ALA A 52 -2.07 -3.98 -21.81
N SER A 53 -2.63 -3.01 -22.56
CA SER A 53 -2.53 -1.58 -22.24
C SER A 53 -3.24 -1.26 -20.93
N ASP A 54 -4.46 -1.79 -20.73
CA ASP A 54 -5.22 -1.62 -19.50
C ASP A 54 -4.42 -2.11 -18.28
N CYS A 55 -3.79 -3.27 -18.41
CA CYS A 55 -2.98 -3.85 -17.34
C CYS A 55 -1.75 -2.99 -17.02
N GLU A 56 -1.07 -2.46 -18.03
CA GLU A 56 0.10 -1.61 -17.84
C GLU A 56 -0.29 -0.25 -17.22
N GLU A 57 -1.33 0.39 -17.75
CA GLU A 57 -1.84 1.66 -17.24
C GLU A 57 -2.34 1.53 -15.79
N SER A 58 -3.17 0.53 -15.50
CA SER A 58 -3.69 0.28 -14.16
C SER A 58 -2.59 -0.05 -13.16
N ARG A 59 -1.53 -0.74 -13.61
CA ARG A 59 -0.36 -1.00 -12.79
C ARG A 59 0.36 0.30 -12.44
N LYS A 60 0.66 1.15 -13.44
CA LYS A 60 1.34 2.44 -13.21
C LYS A 60 0.52 3.34 -12.28
N GLU A 61 -0.79 3.41 -12.49
CA GLU A 61 -1.71 4.16 -11.65
C GLU A 61 -1.72 3.63 -10.21
N SER A 62 -1.77 2.31 -10.03
CA SER A 62 -1.76 1.69 -8.70
C SER A 62 -0.42 1.88 -7.98
N GLU A 63 0.70 1.76 -8.69
CA GLU A 63 2.03 2.04 -8.13
C GLU A 63 2.16 3.51 -7.69
N LEU A 64 1.69 4.45 -8.53
CA LEU A 64 1.67 5.86 -8.19
C LEU A 64 0.81 6.11 -6.96
N ARG A 65 -0.44 5.61 -6.96
CA ARG A 65 -1.39 5.77 -5.86
C ARG A 65 -0.90 5.19 -4.53
N LEU A 66 -0.22 4.04 -4.56
CA LEU A 66 0.35 3.44 -3.35
C LEU A 66 1.54 4.23 -2.85
N SER A 67 2.41 4.69 -3.75
CA SER A 67 3.60 5.45 -3.39
C SER A 67 3.31 6.87 -2.91
N SER A 68 2.26 7.51 -3.43
CA SER A 68 1.92 8.90 -3.09
C SER A 68 1.19 9.07 -1.76
N ARG A 69 0.82 7.97 -1.09
CA ARG A 69 0.15 8.01 0.23
C ARG A 69 1.15 8.39 1.32
N PRO A 70 0.92 9.50 2.05
CA PRO A 70 1.82 9.92 3.13
C PRO A 70 1.90 8.91 4.29
N LEU A 71 0.84 8.15 4.53
CA LEU A 71 0.75 7.11 5.56
C LEU A 71 -0.07 5.92 5.04
N GLU A 72 0.09 4.76 5.66
CA GLU A 72 -0.83 3.65 5.43
C GLU A 72 -2.25 4.00 5.91
N PRO A 73 -3.31 3.55 5.20
CA PRO A 73 -4.68 3.93 5.53
C PRO A 73 -5.12 3.50 6.94
N VAL A 74 -4.55 2.40 7.43
CA VAL A 74 -4.84 1.83 8.76
C VAL A 74 -3.54 1.32 9.35
N ILE A 75 -3.26 1.73 10.58
CA ILE A 75 -2.18 1.21 11.41
C ILE A 75 -2.84 0.57 12.64
N ILE A 76 -2.48 -0.67 12.93
CA ILE A 76 -3.05 -1.43 14.04
C ILE A 76 -2.06 -1.38 15.20
N ALA A 77 -2.51 -0.86 16.34
CA ALA A 77 -1.79 -0.90 17.60
C ALA A 77 -2.29 -2.08 18.44
N TRP A 78 -1.44 -3.09 18.63
CA TRP A 78 -1.76 -4.22 19.49
C TRP A 78 -1.49 -3.84 20.95
N ASP A 79 -2.44 -4.12 21.83
CA ASP A 79 -2.38 -3.75 23.26
C ASP A 79 -2.10 -2.26 23.48
N GLY A 80 -2.52 -1.40 22.55
CA GLY A 80 -2.29 0.04 22.60
C GLY A 80 -0.89 0.46 22.16
N LEU A 81 0.06 -0.48 21.96
CA LEU A 81 1.39 -0.14 21.46
C LEU A 81 1.32 0.16 19.96
N LEU A 82 1.58 1.41 19.59
CA LEU A 82 1.66 1.80 18.18
C LEU A 82 2.98 1.26 17.59
N PRO A 83 2.94 0.31 16.65
CA PRO A 83 4.17 -0.22 16.06
C PRO A 83 4.85 0.85 15.21
N PRO A 84 6.16 0.69 14.91
CA PRO A 84 6.81 1.54 13.94
C PRO A 84 6.09 1.44 12.59
N PHE A 85 5.87 2.57 11.93
CA PHE A 85 5.12 2.67 10.69
C PHE A 85 5.87 3.50 9.66
N ASP A 86 5.51 3.33 8.38
CA ASP A 86 6.16 4.05 7.30
C ASP A 86 5.36 5.32 6.96
N ALA A 87 6.07 6.43 6.87
CA ALA A 87 5.55 7.68 6.34
C ALA A 87 6.30 8.08 5.07
N ARG A 88 5.60 8.68 4.12
CA ARG A 88 6.15 9.06 2.82
C ARG A 88 6.08 10.56 2.63
N THR A 89 7.18 11.14 2.17
CA THR A 89 7.28 12.56 1.82
C THR A 89 7.63 12.74 0.35
N LEU A 90 7.20 13.86 -0.23
CA LEU A 90 7.46 14.18 -1.63
C LEU A 90 8.73 15.03 -1.76
N GLY A 91 9.56 14.71 -2.73
CA GLY A 91 10.79 15.45 -3.04
C GLY A 91 11.81 15.41 -1.91
N ASP A 92 12.35 16.59 -1.60
CA ASP A 92 13.32 16.81 -0.52
C ASP A 92 12.65 17.27 0.79
N ASP A 93 11.33 17.07 0.90
CA ASP A 93 10.61 17.37 2.14
C ASP A 93 11.22 16.56 3.30
N SER A 94 11.50 17.29 4.38
CA SER A 94 11.93 16.72 5.65
C SER A 94 10.91 15.68 6.14
N PRO A 95 11.33 14.61 6.85
CA PRO A 95 10.38 13.67 7.46
C PRO A 95 9.30 14.39 8.26
N PRO A 96 8.09 13.80 8.41
CA PRO A 96 6.98 14.48 9.06
C PRO A 96 7.38 14.92 10.47
N GLY A 97 7.35 16.23 10.71
CA GLY A 97 7.86 16.84 11.95
C GLY A 97 6.95 16.70 13.17
N ALA A 98 5.72 16.21 13.00
CA ALA A 98 4.82 15.89 14.11
C ALA A 98 3.62 15.07 13.64
N PHE A 99 3.07 14.26 14.55
CA PHE A 99 1.79 13.57 14.37
C PHE A 99 0.77 14.06 15.39
N THR A 100 -0.50 14.02 15.00
CA THR A 100 -1.62 14.27 15.91
C THR A 100 -2.52 13.05 15.88
N ILE A 101 -2.74 12.45 17.04
CA ILE A 101 -3.60 11.27 17.22
C ILE A 101 -4.82 11.74 17.98
N ALA A 102 -5.97 11.78 17.31
CA ALA A 102 -7.25 12.00 17.97
C ALA A 102 -7.81 10.63 18.39
N THR A 103 -8.13 10.47 19.68
CA THR A 103 -8.77 9.27 20.20
C THR A 103 -10.29 9.40 20.09
N GLU A 104 -10.98 8.25 20.13
CA GLU A 104 -12.44 8.21 20.12
C GLU A 104 -13.07 9.00 21.28
N GLY A 105 -12.41 9.01 22.44
CA GLY A 105 -12.83 9.79 23.62
C GLY A 105 -12.65 11.31 23.49
N GLY A 106 -12.20 11.81 22.34
CA GLY A 106 -11.97 13.24 22.08
C GLY A 106 -10.62 13.77 22.56
N THR A 107 -9.78 12.92 23.16
CA THR A 107 -8.42 13.31 23.55
C THR A 107 -7.53 13.43 22.32
N THR A 108 -6.76 14.50 22.24
CA THR A 108 -5.75 14.67 21.20
C THR A 108 -4.35 14.52 21.80
N MET A 109 -3.57 13.60 21.25
CA MET A 109 -2.16 13.38 21.59
C MET A 109 -1.30 13.94 20.47
N ARG A 110 -0.38 14.85 20.80
CA ARG A 110 0.62 15.34 19.86
C ARG A 110 1.94 14.60 20.05
N VAL A 111 2.49 14.12 18.94
CA VAL A 111 3.80 13.45 18.88
C VAL A 111 4.75 14.39 18.17
N ASP A 112 5.79 14.85 18.85
CA ASP A 112 6.76 15.79 18.28
C ASP A 112 7.92 15.05 17.60
N SER A 113 8.48 15.63 16.53
CA SER A 113 9.70 15.17 15.85
C SER A 113 10.86 14.82 16.78
N ARG A 114 10.98 15.50 17.92
CA ARG A 114 12.08 15.27 18.88
C ARG A 114 11.90 13.99 19.69
N SER A 115 10.69 13.46 19.72
CA SER A 115 10.31 12.27 20.50
C SER A 115 10.14 11.04 19.62
N ILE A 116 10.31 11.16 18.29
CA ILE A 116 10.24 10.05 17.36
C ILE A 116 11.64 9.67 16.88
N HIS A 117 11.86 8.38 16.73
CA HIS A 117 12.99 7.89 15.96
C HIS A 117 12.58 7.80 14.49
N THR A 118 13.39 8.36 13.61
CA THR A 118 13.14 8.35 12.16
C THR A 118 14.34 7.76 11.43
N GLU A 119 14.09 6.80 10.55
CA GLU A 119 15.09 6.16 9.69
C GLU A 119 14.62 6.21 8.23
N GLU A 120 15.47 6.66 7.30
CA GLU A 120 15.14 6.59 5.87
C GLU A 120 15.20 5.12 5.42
N GLN A 121 14.06 4.57 5.00
CA GLN A 121 13.95 3.20 4.50
C GLN A 121 14.23 3.10 3.00
N GLY A 122 14.08 4.20 2.27
CA GLY A 122 14.45 4.26 0.87
C GLY A 122 13.81 5.38 0.09
N THR A 123 14.26 5.49 -1.15
CA THR A 123 13.82 6.50 -2.10
C THR A 123 13.31 5.82 -3.37
N LYS A 124 12.14 6.25 -3.86
CA LYS A 124 11.52 5.79 -5.11
C LYS A 124 11.27 6.95 -6.04
N HIS A 125 11.61 6.79 -7.32
CA HIS A 125 11.23 7.74 -8.37
C HIS A 125 9.94 7.26 -9.05
N VAL A 126 8.93 8.13 -9.10
CA VAL A 126 7.64 7.85 -9.76
C VAL A 126 7.28 9.04 -10.65
N GLY A 127 7.40 8.84 -11.96
CA GLY A 127 7.31 9.95 -12.91
C GLY A 127 8.44 10.95 -12.69
N SER A 128 8.08 12.23 -12.49
CA SER A 128 9.01 13.32 -12.14
C SER A 128 9.18 13.52 -10.63
N SER A 129 8.46 12.77 -9.80
CA SER A 129 8.48 12.91 -8.34
C SER A 129 9.45 11.92 -7.71
N THR A 130 10.17 12.39 -6.69
CA THR A 130 10.91 11.56 -5.76
C THR A 130 10.05 11.35 -4.52
N ILE A 131 9.97 10.12 -4.04
CA ILE A 131 9.21 9.76 -2.84
C ILE A 131 10.19 9.14 -1.87
N ARG A 132 10.35 9.77 -0.70
CA ARG A 132 11.17 9.25 0.39
C ARG A 132 10.28 8.55 1.39
N THR A 133 10.69 7.36 1.81
CA THR A 133 9.99 6.58 2.83
C THR A 133 10.81 6.61 4.11
N HIS A 134 10.15 6.99 5.20
CA HIS A 134 10.71 7.12 6.53
C HIS A 134 10.02 6.12 7.46
N ARG A 135 10.78 5.27 8.13
CA ARG A 135 10.29 4.46 9.26
C ARG A 135 10.21 5.37 10.47
N ILE A 136 9.06 5.41 11.10
CA ILE A 136 8.79 6.23 12.27
C ILE A 136 8.46 5.33 13.43
N ASP A 137 9.27 5.41 14.47
CA ASP A 137 8.98 4.80 15.76
C ASP A 137 8.67 5.92 16.77
N THR A 138 7.46 5.86 17.32
CA THR A 138 6.98 6.85 18.28
C THR A 138 7.14 6.39 19.73
N GLY A 139 7.30 5.07 19.96
CA GLY A 139 7.26 4.48 21.31
C GLY A 139 5.96 4.74 22.08
N ILE A 140 4.89 5.19 21.44
CA ILE A 140 3.66 5.61 22.12
C ILE A 140 2.77 4.42 22.46
N HIS A 141 2.24 4.50 23.68
CA HIS A 141 1.13 3.69 24.13
C HIS A 141 -0.17 4.50 23.99
N LEU A 142 -1.04 4.05 23.11
CA LEU A 142 -2.40 4.57 22.97
C LEU A 142 -3.23 4.15 24.20
N PRO A 143 -4.16 5.00 24.63
CA PRO A 143 -5.11 4.62 25.66
C PRO A 143 -5.97 3.46 25.17
N LEU A 144 -6.10 2.44 26.00
CA LEU A 144 -7.08 1.37 25.81
C LEU A 144 -8.45 1.91 26.26
N GLY A 145 -9.47 1.67 25.44
CA GLY A 145 -10.85 2.01 25.75
C GLY A 145 -11.41 1.22 26.92
#